data_AF-A0A950CYY0-F1
#
_entry.id   AF-A0A950CYY0-F1
#
_cell.length_a   1.000
_cell.length_b   1.000
_cell.length_c   1.000
_cell.angle_alpha   90.00
_cell.angle_beta   90.00
_cell.angle_gamma   90.00
#
_symmetry.space_group_name_H-M   'P 1'
#
loop_
_entity.id
_entity.type
_entity.pdbx_description
1 polymer ?
#
loop_
_entity_poly.entity_id
_entity_poly.type
_entity_poly.pdbx_seq_one_letter_code
_entity_poly.pdbx_strand_id
1 'polypeptide(L)'
;GGSLTALPFIETQAGDVSAYIPTNVISITDGQIYLESDLFNQNIRPAINVGLSVSRVGGSAQMKAMRSVAGTLRLDLAQYRELAAFAQFGSDLDKASQAQLNRGKRWVEVLKQGPYSPIAVEKQVAILFAGSQGLLDDIEITDIRRFETELYRYLDASKAQLLSSIREKRTLTDDIKTQLKDAIIEYKQRFQSAPKAGASIPADAPAPAKDTREQPAAASSNAAQQPQDQKEPAHAGTGG
;
A
#
# COMPACT_ATOMS: atom_id res chain seq x y z
N GLY A 1 -12.98 -16.64 -32.72
CA GLY A 1 -12.78 -17.84 -31.88
C GLY A 1 -13.12 -17.48 -30.45
N GLY A 2 -13.73 -18.41 -29.70
CA GLY A 2 -13.96 -18.23 -28.26
C GLY A 2 -12.67 -18.44 -27.46
N SER A 3 -12.66 -17.98 -26.21
CA SER A 3 -11.54 -18.16 -25.27
C SER A 3 -12.06 -18.66 -23.92
N LEU A 4 -11.31 -19.57 -23.29
CA LEU A 4 -11.54 -20.00 -21.91
C LEU A 4 -10.28 -19.66 -21.09
N THR A 5 -10.45 -18.91 -20.00
CA THR A 5 -9.35 -18.57 -19.08
C THR A 5 -9.58 -19.29 -17.77
N ALA A 6 -8.62 -20.13 -17.36
CA ALA A 6 -8.65 -20.86 -16.09
C ALA A 6 -7.80 -20.15 -15.04
N LEU A 7 -8.30 -20.10 -13.80
CA LEU A 7 -7.60 -19.56 -12.63
C LEU A 7 -7.61 -20.61 -11.50
N PRO A 8 -6.71 -21.61 -11.54
CA PRO A 8 -6.63 -22.63 -10.51
C PRO A 8 -6.07 -22.04 -9.21
N PHE A 9 -6.59 -22.53 -8.07
CA PHE A 9 -6.09 -22.21 -6.74
C PHE A 9 -5.47 -23.45 -6.11
N ILE A 10 -4.33 -23.27 -5.46
CA ILE A 10 -3.59 -24.35 -4.80
C ILE A 10 -3.13 -23.81 -3.45
N GLU A 11 -3.35 -24.60 -2.42
CA GLU A 11 -2.81 -24.35 -1.10
C GLU A 11 -1.40 -24.94 -1.01
N THR A 12 -0.43 -24.14 -0.58
CA THR A 12 0.92 -24.60 -0.24
C THR A 12 1.03 -24.80 1.26
N GLN A 13 1.70 -25.85 1.68
CA GLN A 13 1.94 -26.11 3.11
C GLN A 13 3.18 -25.35 3.54
N ALA A 14 3.04 -24.44 4.50
CA ALA A 14 4.12 -23.57 4.98
C ALA A 14 4.88 -22.79 3.87
N GLY A 15 4.23 -22.53 2.72
CA GLY A 15 4.88 -21.88 1.59
C GLY A 15 5.81 -22.78 0.77
N ASP A 16 5.75 -24.09 0.95
CA ASP A 16 6.55 -25.04 0.17
C ASP A 16 5.98 -25.21 -1.26
N VAL A 17 6.69 -24.65 -2.23
CA VAL A 17 6.40 -24.78 -3.66
C VAL A 17 7.06 -25.99 -4.31
N SER A 18 7.95 -26.68 -3.60
CA SER A 18 8.67 -27.86 -4.09
C SER A 18 7.90 -29.16 -3.92
N ALA A 19 6.80 -29.12 -3.16
CA ALA A 19 5.90 -30.25 -3.02
C ALA A 19 5.37 -30.72 -4.39
N TYR A 20 5.03 -32.02 -4.47
CA TYR A 20 4.64 -32.69 -5.72
C TYR A 20 3.47 -31.99 -6.43
N ILE A 21 2.41 -31.62 -5.69
CA ILE A 21 1.21 -31.00 -6.27
C ILE A 21 1.50 -29.58 -6.80
N PRO A 22 2.05 -28.63 -6.01
CA PRO A 22 2.43 -27.31 -6.53
C PRO A 22 3.37 -27.37 -7.73
N THR A 23 4.40 -28.22 -7.67
CA THR A 23 5.37 -28.39 -8.77
C THR A 23 4.69 -28.80 -10.07
N ASN A 24 3.81 -29.79 -10.01
CA ASN A 24 3.10 -30.27 -11.20
C ASN A 24 2.20 -29.18 -11.79
N VAL A 25 1.43 -28.46 -10.97
CA VAL A 25 0.55 -27.43 -11.51
C VAL A 25 1.34 -26.24 -12.06
N ILE A 26 2.41 -25.82 -11.38
CA ILE A 26 3.34 -24.79 -11.89
C ILE A 26 3.88 -25.21 -13.25
N SER A 27 4.20 -26.50 -13.45
CA SER A 27 4.70 -26.98 -14.75
C SER A 27 3.64 -26.86 -15.87
N ILE A 28 2.36 -27.09 -15.55
CA ILE A 28 1.24 -27.11 -16.50
C ILE A 28 0.74 -25.70 -16.86
N THR A 29 0.69 -24.79 -15.88
CA THR A 29 0.13 -23.43 -16.07
C THR A 29 1.08 -22.50 -16.83
N ASP A 30 0.51 -21.50 -17.51
CA ASP A 30 1.27 -20.45 -18.22
C ASP A 30 1.80 -19.33 -17.28
N GLY A 31 1.81 -19.58 -15.97
CA GLY A 31 2.23 -18.62 -14.97
C GLY A 31 1.55 -18.87 -13.64
N GLN A 32 2.04 -18.17 -12.62
CA GLN A 32 1.57 -18.30 -11.26
C GLN A 32 1.54 -16.94 -10.56
N ILE A 33 0.56 -16.79 -9.68
CA ILE A 33 0.50 -15.71 -8.69
C ILE A 33 0.77 -16.37 -7.34
N TYR A 34 1.91 -16.02 -6.74
CA TYR A 34 2.31 -16.54 -5.45
C TYR A 34 1.92 -15.57 -4.34
N LEU A 35 1.14 -16.03 -3.38
CA LEU A 35 0.67 -15.23 -2.25
C LEU A 35 1.43 -15.63 -0.98
N GLU A 36 1.96 -14.65 -0.25
CA GLU A 36 2.74 -14.89 0.98
C GLU A 36 2.07 -14.35 2.23
N SER A 37 2.03 -15.16 3.27
CA SER A 37 1.50 -14.77 4.59
C SER A 37 2.26 -13.60 5.20
N ASP A 38 3.58 -13.53 5.03
CA ASP A 38 4.40 -12.46 5.59
C ASP A 38 4.06 -11.09 4.98
N LEU A 39 3.86 -11.03 3.66
CA LEU A 39 3.41 -9.81 2.98
C LEU A 39 2.02 -9.39 3.48
N PHE A 40 1.13 -10.36 3.67
CA PHE A 40 -0.21 -10.09 4.21
C PHE A 40 -0.15 -9.51 5.63
N ASN A 41 0.70 -10.06 6.50
CA ASN A 41 0.94 -9.62 7.87
C ASN A 41 1.59 -8.23 7.92
N GLN A 42 2.40 -7.88 6.91
CA GLN A 42 2.97 -6.53 6.71
C GLN A 42 1.99 -5.53 6.08
N ASN A 43 0.69 -5.89 5.98
CA ASN A 43 -0.35 -5.06 5.34
C ASN A 43 -0.11 -4.76 3.86
N ILE A 44 0.62 -5.62 3.15
CA ILE A 44 0.73 -5.59 1.69
C ILE A 44 -0.38 -6.49 1.14
N ARG A 45 -1.41 -5.86 0.57
CA ARG A 45 -2.62 -6.53 0.06
C ARG A 45 -2.95 -5.98 -1.32
N PRO A 46 -3.08 -6.80 -2.37
CA PRO A 46 -2.92 -8.26 -2.38
C PRO A 46 -1.47 -8.69 -2.11
N ALA A 47 -1.31 -9.80 -1.40
CA ALA A 47 -0.01 -10.26 -0.86
C ALA A 47 0.86 -10.98 -1.91
N ILE A 48 1.00 -10.37 -3.08
CA ILE A 48 1.68 -10.98 -4.24
C ILE A 48 3.19 -10.89 -4.08
N ASN A 49 3.87 -12.03 -4.10
CA ASN A 49 5.32 -12.06 -4.21
C ASN A 49 5.73 -11.88 -5.68
N VAL A 50 6.26 -10.69 -6.00
CA VAL A 50 6.66 -10.31 -7.37
C VAL A 50 7.88 -11.09 -7.89
N GLY A 51 8.71 -11.65 -7.00
CA GLY A 51 9.86 -12.47 -7.37
C GLY A 51 9.47 -13.88 -7.81
N LEU A 52 8.58 -14.53 -7.05
CA LEU A 52 8.10 -15.89 -7.30
C LEU A 52 6.92 -15.96 -8.27
N SER A 53 6.15 -14.88 -8.39
CA SER A 53 5.06 -14.78 -9.37
C SER A 53 5.61 -14.56 -10.78
N VAL A 54 5.11 -15.32 -11.74
CA VAL A 54 5.59 -15.29 -13.13
C VAL A 54 4.40 -15.35 -14.08
N SER A 55 4.49 -14.67 -15.22
CA SER A 55 3.62 -14.89 -16.37
C SER A 55 4.49 -15.31 -17.55
N ARG A 56 4.26 -16.49 -18.10
CA ARG A 56 4.95 -17.00 -19.30
C ARG A 56 4.41 -16.33 -20.58
N VAL A 57 3.15 -15.89 -20.57
CA VAL A 57 2.53 -15.11 -21.65
C VAL A 57 3.12 -13.69 -21.73
N GLY A 58 3.47 -13.12 -20.57
CA GLY A 58 4.15 -11.83 -20.46
C GLY A 58 3.34 -10.66 -21.00
N GLY A 59 4.02 -9.66 -21.58
CA GLY A 59 3.42 -8.42 -22.06
C GLY A 59 2.52 -8.56 -23.29
N SER A 60 2.36 -9.76 -23.86
CA SER A 60 1.46 -10.01 -24.99
C SER A 60 -0.02 -9.98 -24.58
N ALA A 61 -0.32 -10.31 -23.32
CA ALA A 61 -1.65 -10.22 -22.74
C ALA A 61 -2.04 -8.79 -22.28
N GLN A 62 -1.14 -7.82 -22.41
CA GLN A 62 -1.33 -6.46 -21.93
C GLN A 62 -1.70 -5.50 -23.06
N MET A 63 -2.49 -4.46 -22.73
CA MET A 63 -2.65 -3.30 -23.60
C MET A 63 -1.29 -2.60 -23.78
N LYS A 64 -1.01 -2.04 -24.97
CA LYS A 64 0.26 -1.36 -25.26
C LYS A 64 0.55 -0.23 -24.27
N ALA A 65 -0.48 0.49 -23.84
CA ALA A 65 -0.40 1.51 -22.79
C ALA A 65 0.13 0.94 -21.47
N MET A 66 -0.44 -0.17 -20.99
CA MET A 66 -0.01 -0.85 -19.76
C MET A 66 1.44 -1.34 -19.87
N ARG A 67 1.79 -1.99 -20.99
CA ARG A 67 3.14 -2.49 -21.23
C ARG A 67 4.19 -1.36 -21.21
N SER A 68 3.83 -0.19 -21.72
CA SER A 68 4.74 0.97 -21.74
C SER A 68 5.05 1.52 -20.35
N VAL A 69 4.15 1.39 -19.38
CA VAL A 69 4.33 1.95 -18.03
C VAL A 69 4.78 0.92 -17.00
N ALA A 70 4.38 -0.34 -17.17
CA ALA A 70 4.70 -1.43 -16.24
C ALA A 70 5.94 -2.24 -16.64
N GLY A 71 6.57 -1.93 -17.78
CA GLY A 71 7.66 -2.74 -18.35
C GLY A 71 8.88 -2.89 -17.43
N THR A 72 9.23 -1.85 -16.67
CA THR A 72 10.35 -1.89 -15.71
C THR A 72 9.93 -2.26 -14.30
N LEU A 73 8.62 -2.22 -14.00
CA LEU A 73 8.09 -2.33 -12.63
C LEU A 73 8.55 -3.59 -11.90
N ARG A 74 8.60 -4.73 -12.60
CA ARG A 74 9.09 -6.00 -12.01
C ARG A 74 10.56 -5.90 -11.60
N LEU A 75 11.39 -5.30 -12.45
CA LEU A 75 12.81 -5.11 -12.19
C LEU A 75 13.01 -4.13 -11.03
N ASP A 76 12.28 -3.00 -11.04
CA ASP A 76 12.35 -1.98 -10.00
C ASP A 76 11.98 -2.55 -8.62
N LEU A 77 10.94 -3.40 -8.55
CA LEU A 77 10.52 -4.07 -7.32
C LEU A 77 11.49 -5.18 -6.88
N ALA A 78 12.11 -5.90 -7.81
CA ALA A 78 13.13 -6.90 -7.48
C ALA A 78 14.36 -6.23 -6.85
N GLN A 79 14.88 -5.18 -7.49
CA GLN A 79 16.00 -4.42 -6.97
C GLN A 79 15.68 -3.73 -5.64
N TYR A 80 14.45 -3.22 -5.48
CA TYR A 80 13.99 -2.70 -4.19
C TYR A 80 14.06 -3.73 -3.07
N ARG A 81 13.67 -4.98 -3.33
CA ARG A 81 13.71 -6.05 -2.30
C ARG A 81 15.14 -6.40 -1.90
N GLU A 82 16.05 -6.48 -2.87
CA GLU A 82 17.48 -6.70 -2.60
C GLU A 82 18.06 -5.56 -1.76
N LEU A 83 17.78 -4.31 -2.14
CA LEU A 83 18.22 -3.13 -1.38
C LEU A 83 17.58 -3.05 0.01
N ALA A 84 16.30 -3.41 0.14
CA ALA A 84 15.61 -3.40 1.43
C ALA A 84 16.19 -4.44 2.38
N ALA A 85 16.53 -5.63 1.88
CA ALA A 85 17.23 -6.65 2.67
C ALA A 85 18.63 -6.17 3.07
N PHE A 86 19.39 -5.57 2.15
CA PHE A 86 20.71 -5.03 2.46
C PHE A 86 20.66 -3.92 3.51
N ALA A 87 19.70 -2.99 3.40
CA ALA A 87 19.50 -1.88 4.34
C ALA A 87 19.20 -2.34 5.78
N GLN A 88 18.63 -3.53 5.97
CA GLN A 88 18.38 -4.09 7.30
C GLN A 88 19.66 -4.47 8.05
N PHE A 89 20.76 -4.72 7.33
CA PHE A 89 22.05 -5.05 7.92
C PHE A 89 22.87 -3.81 8.35
N GLY A 90 22.28 -2.61 8.30
CA GLY A 90 22.86 -1.39 8.88
C GLY A 90 23.96 -0.75 8.04
N SER A 91 24.04 -1.06 6.75
CA SER A 91 25.00 -0.48 5.81
C SER A 91 24.58 0.92 5.36
N ASP A 92 25.54 1.85 5.31
CA ASP A 92 25.35 3.16 4.70
C ASP A 92 25.03 3.00 3.21
N LEU A 93 23.86 3.47 2.80
CA LEU A 93 23.44 3.49 1.41
C LEU A 93 23.92 4.78 0.75
N ASP A 94 24.45 4.67 -0.46
CA ASP A 94 24.72 5.85 -1.29
C ASP A 94 23.42 6.54 -1.71
N LYS A 95 23.52 7.79 -2.20
CA LYS A 95 22.33 8.58 -2.57
C LYS A 95 21.46 7.91 -3.64
N ALA A 96 22.07 7.16 -4.57
CA ALA A 96 21.32 6.48 -5.62
C ALA A 96 20.52 5.30 -5.04
N SER A 97 21.14 4.47 -4.19
CA SER A 97 20.43 3.37 -3.51
C SER A 97 19.34 3.89 -2.58
N GLN A 98 19.56 5.01 -1.89
CA GLN A 98 18.53 5.63 -1.06
C GLN A 98 17.33 6.12 -1.89
N ALA A 99 17.57 6.75 -3.04
CA ALA A 99 16.51 7.18 -3.95
C ALA A 99 15.72 5.96 -4.48
N GLN A 100 16.42 4.90 -4.84
CA GLN A 100 15.81 3.66 -5.31
C GLN A 100 14.97 2.96 -4.23
N LEU A 101 15.48 2.89 -2.99
CA LEU A 101 14.76 2.36 -1.84
C LEU A 101 13.47 3.17 -1.59
N ASN A 102 13.58 4.50 -1.64
CA ASN A 102 12.46 5.41 -1.46
C ASN A 102 11.40 5.28 -2.56
N ARG A 103 11.81 5.09 -3.82
CA ARG A 103 10.88 4.83 -4.93
C ARG A 103 10.22 3.46 -4.79
N GLY A 104 10.97 2.43 -4.41
CA GLY A 104 10.44 1.10 -4.17
C GLY A 104 9.39 1.06 -3.06
N LYS A 105 9.60 1.78 -1.95
CA LYS A 105 8.57 1.95 -0.90
C LYS A 105 7.27 2.53 -1.45
N ARG A 106 7.35 3.54 -2.33
CA ARG A 106 6.18 4.14 -2.99
C ARG A 106 5.49 3.17 -3.93
N TRP A 107 6.25 2.38 -4.69
CA TRP A 107 5.69 1.31 -5.52
C TRP A 107 4.89 0.30 -4.69
N VAL A 108 5.42 -0.13 -3.55
CA VAL A 108 4.70 -1.03 -2.64
C VAL A 108 3.38 -0.40 -2.18
N GLU A 109 3.35 0.88 -1.82
CA GLU A 109 2.11 1.55 -1.43
C GLU A 109 1.10 1.69 -2.58
N VAL A 110 1.56 2.05 -3.79
CA VAL A 110 0.71 2.16 -5.00
C VAL A 110 0.05 0.82 -5.36
N LEU A 111 0.76 -0.29 -5.13
CA LEU A 111 0.24 -1.61 -5.47
C LEU A 111 -0.70 -2.18 -4.40
N LYS A 112 -0.88 -1.51 -3.27
CA LYS A 112 -1.85 -1.93 -2.26
C LYS A 112 -3.26 -1.59 -2.71
N GLN A 113 -4.13 -2.60 -2.75
CA GLN A 113 -5.52 -2.46 -3.14
C GLN A 113 -6.44 -3.12 -2.09
N GLY A 114 -7.54 -2.43 -1.76
CA GLY A 114 -8.57 -2.98 -0.88
C GLY A 114 -9.37 -4.10 -1.55
N PRO A 115 -9.97 -5.02 -0.77
CA PRO A 115 -10.87 -6.03 -1.31
C PRO A 115 -12.09 -5.37 -1.97
N TYR A 116 -12.61 -5.99 -3.03
CA TYR A 116 -13.80 -5.54 -3.76
C TYR A 116 -13.74 -4.13 -4.35
N SER A 117 -12.55 -3.56 -4.51
CA SER A 117 -12.34 -2.23 -5.09
C SER A 117 -11.54 -2.30 -6.39
N PRO A 118 -12.05 -2.93 -7.47
CA PRO A 118 -11.34 -3.03 -8.73
C PRO A 118 -11.09 -1.65 -9.35
N ILE A 119 -9.88 -1.46 -9.88
CA ILE A 119 -9.47 -0.21 -10.54
C ILE A 119 -9.56 -0.41 -12.07
N ALA A 120 -10.17 0.53 -12.79
CA ALA A 120 -10.24 0.49 -14.25
C ALA A 120 -8.83 0.62 -14.87
N VAL A 121 -8.60 0.00 -16.04
CA VAL A 121 -7.27 -0.09 -16.65
C VAL A 121 -6.66 1.28 -16.96
N GLU A 122 -7.46 2.24 -17.38
CA GLU A 122 -7.05 3.62 -17.65
C GLU A 122 -6.52 4.33 -16.39
N LYS A 123 -7.09 4.05 -15.22
CA LYS A 123 -6.64 4.58 -13.92
C LYS A 123 -5.37 3.88 -13.44
N GLN A 124 -5.29 2.56 -13.62
CA GLN A 124 -4.07 1.80 -13.35
C GLN A 124 -2.91 2.34 -14.21
N VAL A 125 -3.14 2.59 -15.49
CA VAL A 125 -2.13 3.19 -16.38
C VAL A 125 -1.71 4.57 -15.87
N ALA A 126 -2.65 5.41 -15.40
CA ALA A 126 -2.34 6.74 -14.87
C ALA A 126 -1.43 6.69 -13.63
N ILE A 127 -1.74 5.86 -12.63
CA ILE A 127 -0.92 5.78 -11.42
C ILE A 127 0.44 5.14 -11.68
N LEU A 128 0.50 4.11 -12.54
CA LEU A 128 1.77 3.47 -12.93
C LEU A 128 2.63 4.42 -13.77
N PHE A 129 2.03 5.25 -14.62
CA PHE A 129 2.74 6.33 -15.30
C PHE A 129 3.34 7.33 -14.29
N ALA A 130 2.59 7.73 -13.27
CA ALA A 130 3.09 8.62 -12.23
C ALA A 130 4.31 8.02 -11.49
N GLY A 131 4.23 6.74 -11.11
CA GLY A 131 5.33 6.04 -10.44
C GLY A 131 6.56 5.87 -11.34
N SER A 132 6.37 5.43 -12.59
CA SER A 132 7.48 5.22 -13.54
C SER A 132 8.22 6.49 -13.91
N GLN A 133 7.53 7.64 -13.96
CA GLN A 133 8.13 8.95 -14.22
C GLN A 133 8.71 9.62 -12.95
N GLY A 134 8.64 8.98 -11.78
CA GLY A 134 9.10 9.56 -10.51
C GLY A 134 8.26 10.73 -10.02
N LEU A 135 7.03 10.90 -10.52
CA LEU A 135 6.15 12.01 -10.14
C LEU A 135 5.60 11.87 -8.71
N LEU A 136 5.79 10.70 -8.09
CA LEU A 136 5.40 10.38 -6.72
C LEU A 136 6.55 10.53 -5.72
N ASP A 137 7.78 10.77 -6.17
CA ASP A 137 8.98 10.75 -5.32
C ASP A 137 9.01 11.87 -4.27
N ASP A 138 8.29 12.96 -4.52
CA ASP A 138 8.13 14.09 -3.61
C ASP A 138 6.99 13.94 -2.60
N ILE A 139 6.04 13.03 -2.86
CA ILE A 139 4.90 12.75 -1.98
C ILE A 139 5.35 11.83 -0.85
N GLU A 140 4.88 12.10 0.36
CA GLU A 140 5.23 11.25 1.50
C GLU A 140 4.51 9.90 1.44
N ILE A 141 5.20 8.83 1.88
CA ILE A 141 4.74 7.44 1.75
C ILE A 141 3.33 7.25 2.35
N THR A 142 3.05 7.90 3.48
CA THR A 142 1.76 7.83 4.18
C THR A 142 0.61 8.42 3.37
N ASP A 143 0.90 9.35 2.46
CA ASP A 143 -0.09 10.07 1.66
C ASP A 143 -0.30 9.46 0.27
N ILE A 144 0.52 8.49 -0.14
CA ILE A 144 0.45 7.89 -1.49
C ILE A 144 -0.94 7.34 -1.81
N ARG A 145 -1.57 6.62 -0.87
CA ARG A 145 -2.90 6.02 -1.08
C ARG A 145 -4.01 7.08 -1.13
N ARG A 146 -3.85 8.17 -0.37
CA ARG A 146 -4.77 9.32 -0.43
C ARG A 146 -4.62 10.02 -1.78
N PHE A 147 -3.39 10.29 -2.18
CA PHE A 147 -3.06 10.88 -3.48
C PHE A 147 -3.65 10.05 -4.63
N GLU A 148 -3.45 8.73 -4.62
CA GLU A 148 -4.00 7.82 -5.62
C GLU A 148 -5.54 7.94 -5.72
N THR A 149 -6.24 7.83 -4.58
CA THR A 149 -7.70 7.85 -4.54
C THR A 149 -8.26 9.19 -5.05
N GLU A 150 -7.66 10.29 -4.63
CA GLU A 150 -8.11 11.62 -5.04
C GLU A 150 -7.69 11.96 -6.48
N LEU A 151 -6.54 11.50 -6.95
CA LEU A 151 -6.12 11.60 -8.34
C LEU A 151 -7.15 10.90 -9.24
N TYR A 152 -7.64 9.72 -8.86
CA TYR A 152 -8.69 9.04 -9.62
C TYR A 152 -9.97 9.86 -9.71
N ARG A 153 -10.40 10.48 -8.60
CA ARG A 153 -11.58 11.37 -8.59
C ARG A 153 -11.38 12.59 -9.47
N TYR A 154 -10.18 13.18 -9.44
CA TYR A 154 -9.83 14.31 -10.29
C TYR A 154 -9.85 13.93 -11.78
N LEU A 155 -9.25 12.80 -12.14
CA LEU A 155 -9.24 12.31 -13.51
C LEU A 155 -10.65 12.01 -14.03
N ASP A 156 -11.51 11.43 -13.18
CA ASP A 156 -12.92 11.19 -13.51
C ASP A 156 -13.69 12.50 -13.73
N ALA A 157 -13.50 13.49 -12.86
CA ALA A 157 -14.27 14.74 -12.90
C ALA A 157 -13.78 15.72 -13.98
N SER A 158 -12.45 15.85 -14.14
CA SER A 158 -11.84 16.93 -14.92
C SER A 158 -11.16 16.46 -16.21
N LYS A 159 -10.82 15.18 -16.33
CA LYS A 159 -10.04 14.63 -17.46
C LYS A 159 -10.65 13.33 -18.02
N ALA A 160 -11.98 13.18 -17.96
CA ALA A 160 -12.69 11.98 -18.43
C ALA A 160 -12.39 11.63 -19.91
N GLN A 161 -12.19 12.65 -20.76
CA GLN A 161 -11.84 12.46 -22.17
C GLN A 161 -10.44 11.85 -22.34
N LEU A 162 -9.50 12.17 -21.45
CA LEU A 162 -8.16 11.59 -21.45
C LEU A 162 -8.22 10.10 -21.07
N LEU A 163 -8.99 9.75 -20.03
CA LEU A 163 -9.23 8.37 -19.62
C LEU A 163 -9.87 7.54 -20.76
N SER A 164 -10.87 8.12 -21.43
CA SER A 164 -11.52 7.49 -22.59
C SER A 164 -10.53 7.26 -23.73
N SER A 165 -9.68 8.25 -24.02
CA SER A 165 -8.63 8.14 -25.04
C SER A 165 -7.64 7.02 -24.75
N ILE A 166 -7.24 6.82 -23.49
CA ILE A 166 -6.36 5.71 -23.07
C ILE A 166 -7.04 4.36 -23.32
N ARG A 167 -8.32 4.25 -22.96
CA ARG A 167 -9.11 3.03 -23.11
C ARG A 167 -9.35 2.65 -24.57
N GLU A 168 -9.65 3.62 -25.42
CA GLU A 168 -9.96 3.40 -26.84
C GLU A 168 -8.71 3.18 -27.69
N LYS A 169 -7.71 4.06 -27.57
CA LYS A 169 -6.48 3.97 -28.36
C LYS A 169 -5.58 2.81 -27.91
N ARG A 170 -5.74 2.36 -26.65
CA ARG A 170 -4.96 1.29 -26.01
C ARG A 170 -3.45 1.51 -26.00
N THR A 171 -2.99 2.70 -26.35
CA THR A 171 -1.59 3.10 -26.49
C THR A 171 -1.40 4.50 -25.92
N LEU A 172 -0.25 4.75 -25.31
CA LEU A 172 0.17 6.05 -24.83
C LEU A 172 0.97 6.76 -25.93
N THR A 173 0.29 7.52 -26.79
CA THR A 173 0.98 8.44 -27.71
C THR A 173 1.65 9.55 -26.91
N ASP A 174 2.63 10.24 -27.50
CA ASP A 174 3.38 11.28 -26.77
C ASP A 174 2.49 12.46 -26.36
N ASP A 175 1.45 12.75 -27.15
CA ASP A 175 0.37 13.68 -26.78
C ASP A 175 -0.36 13.25 -25.50
N ILE A 176 -0.80 11.98 -25.41
CA ILE A 176 -1.49 11.45 -24.22
C ILE A 176 -0.55 11.44 -23.01
N LYS A 177 0.72 11.07 -23.19
CA LYS A 177 1.71 11.12 -22.10
C LYS A 177 1.89 12.53 -21.57
N THR A 178 1.95 13.52 -22.46
CA THR A 178 2.09 14.93 -22.09
C THR A 178 0.86 15.40 -21.32
N GLN A 179 -0.34 15.18 -21.86
CA GLN A 179 -1.59 15.52 -21.17
C GLN A 179 -1.73 14.83 -19.81
N LEU A 180 -1.33 13.55 -19.71
CA LEU A 180 -1.36 12.79 -18.47
C LEU A 180 -0.35 13.33 -17.45
N LYS A 181 0.87 13.63 -17.87
CA LYS A 181 1.89 14.26 -17.03
C LYS A 181 1.40 15.61 -16.50
N ASP A 182 0.86 16.45 -17.37
CA ASP A 182 0.35 17.77 -17.02
C ASP A 182 -0.83 17.66 -16.05
N ALA A 183 -1.76 16.73 -16.28
CA ALA A 183 -2.88 16.49 -15.38
C ALA A 183 -2.41 16.02 -13.99
N ILE A 184 -1.40 15.15 -13.90
CA ILE A 184 -0.83 14.69 -12.63
C ILE A 184 -0.11 15.84 -11.91
N ILE A 185 0.65 16.67 -12.64
CA ILE A 185 1.34 17.83 -12.05
C ILE A 185 0.32 18.86 -11.56
N GLU A 186 -0.70 19.18 -12.36
CA GLU A 186 -1.80 20.07 -11.99
C GLU A 186 -2.49 19.59 -10.71
N TYR A 187 -2.77 18.29 -10.61
CA TYR A 187 -3.36 17.71 -9.41
C TYR A 187 -2.40 17.79 -8.21
N LYS A 188 -1.12 17.46 -8.42
CA LYS A 188 -0.10 17.48 -7.36
C LYS A 188 0.09 18.87 -6.76
N GLN A 189 -0.03 19.93 -7.55
CA GLN A 189 0.01 21.31 -7.04
C GLN A 189 -1.16 21.63 -6.10
N ARG A 190 -2.32 21.00 -6.30
CA ARG A 190 -3.50 21.14 -5.43
C ARG A 190 -3.44 20.21 -4.22
N PHE A 191 -2.66 19.15 -4.31
CA PHE A 191 -2.50 18.17 -3.24
C PHE A 191 -1.58 18.70 -2.15
N GLN A 192 -2.12 18.88 -0.94
CA GLN A 192 -1.32 19.22 0.23
C GLN A 192 -0.79 17.93 0.86
N SER A 193 0.47 17.57 0.61
CA SER A 193 1.10 16.47 1.33
C SER A 193 1.42 16.88 2.77
N ALA A 194 1.36 15.94 3.70
CA ALA A 194 1.90 16.09 5.03
C ALA A 194 3.39 16.47 4.96
N PRO A 195 3.90 17.28 5.90
CA PRO A 195 5.32 17.59 5.95
C PRO A 195 6.14 16.29 6.07
N LYS A 196 7.15 16.14 5.22
CA LYS A 196 8.07 14.99 5.25
C LYS A 196 8.66 14.86 6.65
N ALA A 197 8.50 13.69 7.27
CA ALA A 197 9.06 13.40 8.58
C ALA A 197 10.60 13.31 8.44
N GLY A 198 11.26 14.46 8.52
CA GLY A 198 12.70 14.59 8.24
C GLY A 198 13.14 16.00 7.82
N ALA A 199 12.21 16.93 7.54
CA ALA A 199 12.54 18.35 7.50
C ALA A 199 12.68 18.86 8.94
N SER A 200 13.91 19.24 9.32
CA SER A 200 14.22 19.88 10.61
C SER A 200 13.15 20.89 10.98
N ILE A 201 12.54 20.70 12.16
CA ILE A 201 11.71 21.72 12.82
C ILE A 201 12.56 23.00 12.87
N PRO A 202 12.13 24.12 12.26
CA PRO A 202 12.78 25.40 12.50
C PRO A 202 12.68 25.68 13.99
N ALA A 203 13.82 25.81 14.65
CA ALA A 203 13.93 26.20 16.04
C ALA A 203 13.55 27.68 16.18
N ASP A 204 12.26 28.01 16.06
CA ASP A 204 11.73 29.31 16.46
C ASP A 204 10.21 29.29 16.70
N ALA A 205 9.76 28.34 17.54
CA ALA A 205 8.45 28.45 18.17
C ALA A 205 8.65 29.04 19.58
N PRO A 206 8.05 30.20 19.91
CA PRO A 206 8.15 30.74 21.25
C PRO A 206 7.42 29.80 22.21
N ALA A 207 8.10 29.43 23.30
CA ALA A 207 7.59 28.52 24.31
C ALA A 207 6.21 28.96 24.83
N PRO A 208 5.23 28.05 25.01
CA PRO A 208 3.97 28.41 25.62
C PRO A 208 4.22 28.83 27.08
N ALA A 209 3.71 30.02 27.42
CA ALA A 209 3.80 30.62 28.74
C ALA A 209 3.23 29.69 29.83
N LYS A 210 3.96 29.58 30.94
CA LYS A 210 3.49 28.94 32.19
C LYS A 210 2.31 29.75 32.73
N ASP A 211 1.09 29.25 32.60
CA ASP A 211 -0.07 29.79 33.33
C ASP A 211 -0.06 29.21 34.75
N THR A 212 0.47 30.02 35.67
CA THR A 212 0.38 29.81 37.11
C THR A 212 -1.05 30.11 37.53
N ARG A 213 -1.86 29.08 37.81
CA ARG A 213 -3.06 29.24 38.64
C ARG A 213 -2.98 28.34 39.85
N GLU A 214 -2.86 29.01 40.99
CA GLU A 214 -2.99 28.52 42.34
C GLU A 214 -4.27 27.68 42.52
N GLN A 215 -4.13 26.49 43.10
CA GLN A 215 -5.23 25.81 43.80
C GLN A 215 -5.09 26.11 45.30
N PRO A 216 -6.13 26.61 46.00
CA PRO A 216 -6.09 26.68 47.44
C PRO A 216 -6.45 25.32 48.06
N ALA A 217 -5.71 24.97 49.10
CA ALA A 217 -5.86 23.78 49.92
C ALA A 217 -6.98 23.94 50.97
N ALA A 218 -7.72 22.84 51.24
CA ALA A 218 -8.33 22.40 52.51
C ALA A 218 -9.38 21.32 52.16
N ALA A 219 -9.57 20.19 52.86
CA ALA A 219 -9.13 19.74 54.17
C ALA A 219 -9.08 18.20 54.21
N SER A 220 -8.17 17.66 55.03
CA SER A 220 -8.13 16.25 55.44
C SER A 220 -9.23 15.93 56.47
N SER A 221 -9.77 14.71 56.44
CA SER A 221 -9.88 13.89 57.66
C SER A 221 -10.10 12.40 57.34
N ASN A 222 -9.38 11.58 58.11
CA ASN A 222 -9.24 10.13 58.12
C ASN A 222 -10.49 9.35 58.56
N ALA A 223 -10.61 8.09 58.09
CA ALA A 223 -10.83 6.84 58.87
C ALA A 223 -11.33 5.74 57.90
N ALA A 224 -10.54 4.71 57.58
CA ALA A 224 -10.34 3.46 58.31
C ALA A 224 -11.53 2.46 58.25
N GLN A 225 -11.18 1.18 58.03
CA GLN A 225 -11.96 -0.07 58.10
C GLN A 225 -12.83 -0.54 56.90
N GLN A 226 -12.35 -1.60 56.25
CA GLN A 226 -13.12 -2.81 55.87
C GLN A 226 -12.80 -3.92 56.90
N PRO A 227 -13.45 -5.11 56.89
CA PRO A 227 -14.81 -5.50 56.46
C PRO A 227 -15.52 -6.44 57.48
N GLN A 228 -16.82 -6.73 57.33
CA GLN A 228 -17.44 -8.09 57.41
C GLN A 228 -18.98 -8.09 57.51
N ASP A 229 -19.55 -9.07 56.79
CA ASP A 229 -20.62 -10.00 57.18
C ASP A 229 -22.12 -9.82 56.87
N GLN A 230 -22.62 -10.98 56.40
CA GLN A 230 -23.96 -11.60 56.52
C GLN A 230 -25.06 -11.30 55.49
N LYS A 231 -25.28 -12.30 54.62
CA LYS A 231 -26.63 -12.67 54.15
C LYS A 231 -26.69 -14.16 53.79
N GLU A 232 -27.25 -14.96 54.68
CA GLU A 232 -28.04 -16.14 54.33
C GLU A 232 -28.94 -16.53 55.50
N PRO A 233 -30.24 -16.78 55.29
CA PRO A 233 -30.98 -17.65 56.17
C PRO A 233 -31.49 -18.88 55.41
N ALA A 234 -31.26 -20.03 56.03
CA ALA A 234 -31.85 -21.32 55.68
C ALA A 234 -33.34 -21.35 56.06
N HIS A 235 -34.15 -22.07 55.27
CA HIS A 235 -35.36 -22.72 55.77
C HIS A 235 -35.50 -24.14 55.19
N ALA A 236 -35.58 -25.10 56.13
CA ALA A 236 -36.05 -26.49 55.99
C ALA A 236 -37.47 -26.55 55.36
N GLY A 237 -38.00 -27.63 54.79
CA GLY A 237 -37.70 -29.06 54.85
C GLY A 237 -39.04 -29.82 54.99
N THR A 238 -39.26 -30.86 54.17
CA THR A 238 -40.26 -31.96 54.32
C THR A 238 -40.00 -32.91 53.15
N GLY A 239 -39.83 -34.23 53.26
CA GLY A 239 -40.20 -35.20 54.28
C GLY A 239 -41.19 -36.20 53.67
N GLY A 240 -40.77 -37.46 53.48
CA GLY A 240 -41.59 -38.56 52.93
C GLY A 240 -40.78 -39.56 52.14
#